data_AF-A0A0S7ZL17-F1
#
_entry.id   AF-A0A0S7ZL17-F1
#
_cell.length_a   1.000
_cell.length_b   1.000
_cell.length_c   1.000
_cell.angle_alpha   90.00
_cell.angle_beta   90.00
_cell.angle_gamma   90.00
#
_symmetry.space_group_name_H-M   'P 1'
#
loop_
_entity.id
_entity.type
_entity.pdbx_description
1 polymer ?
#
loop_
_entity_poly.entity_id
_entity_poly.type
_entity_poly.pdbx_seq_one_letter_code
_entity_poly.pdbx_strand_id
1 'polypeptide(L)'
;MSCVDIFDIFITLLNITLHYRTIPYVFGKPIAANLMTEMTKNDSRGRPPNGPLDALKAKTWFWKVASKIGVTTGYGMEKYFSPGKVVKVTGGGTNRSGKYDKIKKGLHVPNDETIELAAKEIPESKKLINHPLWVVAKQPVANAEEFYIQLRKLRPEISNQLFLDHLKQGEMPVRFQAGISYPIDDISKESDLDAFTACVGLLQESIYFSSLTALYRHHFAKQTLFVLLRFISQPPFYRLAQDYFDYFRKYFFEAHLKEEWVQKLDLIHLPSYITYYQTIEMLIEDYQILRHHLFVPSTCLYLAEKYITPEVFENIEKLLLEGKPTEITKLKEFRNLVRCLRRWEEKQLKKRRH
;
A
#
# COMPACT_ATOMS: atom_id res chain seq x y z
N MET A 1 -3.17 -23.79 -6.75
CA MET A 1 -3.84 -22.79 -7.61
C MET A 1 -3.07 -22.71 -8.89
N SER A 2 -3.73 -23.02 -10.01
CA SER A 2 -3.15 -22.84 -11.33
C SER A 2 -3.30 -21.36 -11.71
N CYS A 3 -2.47 -20.82 -12.61
CA CYS A 3 -2.59 -19.44 -13.07
C CYS A 3 -3.96 -19.15 -13.74
N VAL A 4 -4.71 -20.20 -14.11
CA VAL A 4 -6.12 -20.15 -14.54
C VAL A 4 -7.06 -19.58 -13.46
N ASP A 5 -6.78 -19.80 -12.16
CA ASP A 5 -7.62 -19.27 -11.07
C ASP A 5 -7.44 -17.75 -10.90
N ILE A 6 -6.27 -17.21 -11.28
CA ILE A 6 -5.98 -15.76 -11.29
C ILE A 6 -6.69 -15.07 -12.47
N PHE A 7 -6.90 -15.81 -13.56
CA PHE A 7 -7.50 -15.34 -14.81
C PHE A 7 -8.96 -14.90 -14.64
N ASP A 8 -9.78 -15.70 -13.96
CA ASP A 8 -11.20 -15.38 -13.74
C ASP A 8 -11.38 -14.17 -12.81
N ILE A 9 -10.51 -14.01 -11.81
CA ILE A 9 -10.55 -12.86 -10.88
C ILE A 9 -10.17 -11.57 -11.63
N PHE A 10 -9.11 -11.61 -12.43
CA PHE A 10 -8.59 -10.43 -13.13
C PHE A 10 -9.56 -9.95 -14.23
N ILE A 11 -10.09 -10.87 -15.04
CA ILE A 11 -11.08 -10.57 -16.09
C ILE A 11 -12.41 -10.10 -15.50
N THR A 12 -12.89 -10.72 -14.42
CA THR A 12 -14.17 -10.33 -13.81
C THR A 12 -14.09 -8.97 -13.12
N LEU A 13 -12.92 -8.59 -12.58
CA LEU A 13 -12.71 -7.24 -12.08
C LEU A 13 -12.72 -6.22 -13.22
N LEU A 14 -12.20 -6.54 -14.42
CA LEU A 14 -12.08 -5.63 -15.56
C LEU A 14 -13.43 -5.28 -16.24
N ASN A 15 -14.40 -6.20 -16.28
CA ASN A 15 -15.61 -6.10 -17.15
C ASN A 15 -16.79 -5.24 -16.62
N ILE A 16 -16.75 -4.71 -15.39
CA ILE A 16 -17.91 -3.98 -14.79
C ILE A 16 -18.05 -2.52 -15.30
N THR A 17 -17.16 -2.05 -16.18
CA THR A 17 -16.97 -0.61 -16.45
C THR A 17 -17.94 0.01 -17.48
N LEU A 18 -18.87 -0.73 -18.07
CA LEU A 18 -19.68 -0.22 -19.19
C LEU A 18 -21.16 -0.02 -18.82
N HIS A 19 -21.49 1.00 -18.03
CA HIS A 19 -22.68 1.85 -18.21
C HIS A 19 -22.73 2.93 -17.11
N TYR A 20 -23.56 3.96 -17.33
CA TYR A 20 -24.07 4.96 -16.38
C TYR A 20 -23.39 6.35 -16.37
N ARG A 21 -24.21 7.36 -16.72
CA ARG A 21 -23.91 8.80 -16.76
C ARG A 21 -24.36 9.49 -15.46
N THR A 22 -23.75 10.64 -15.21
CA THR A 22 -23.70 11.50 -14.01
C THR A 22 -25.00 12.18 -13.57
N ILE A 23 -25.21 12.32 -12.25
CA ILE A 23 -26.15 13.24 -11.58
C ILE A 23 -25.38 13.98 -10.46
N PRO A 24 -25.52 15.30 -10.27
CA PRO A 24 -24.87 16.04 -9.17
C PRO A 24 -25.70 16.00 -7.86
N TYR A 25 -25.04 15.97 -6.69
CA TYR A 25 -25.66 15.92 -5.36
C TYR A 25 -24.90 16.74 -4.29
N VAL A 26 -25.62 17.16 -3.23
CA VAL A 26 -25.20 18.11 -2.18
C VAL A 26 -24.83 17.37 -0.88
N PHE A 27 -23.83 17.87 -0.15
CA PHE A 27 -23.27 17.29 1.08
C PHE A 27 -24.31 16.79 2.10
N GLY A 28 -24.23 15.50 2.44
CA GLY A 28 -24.93 14.89 3.59
C GLY A 28 -24.11 14.98 4.88
N LYS A 29 -24.78 15.03 6.04
CA LYS A 29 -24.15 14.98 7.37
C LYS A 29 -23.63 13.56 7.65
N PRO A 30 -22.52 13.40 8.41
CA PRO A 30 -21.93 12.10 8.71
C PRO A 30 -22.87 11.24 9.58
N ILE A 31 -23.06 9.98 9.18
CA ILE A 31 -23.82 8.97 9.94
C ILE A 31 -22.84 8.20 10.83
N ALA A 32 -22.29 8.87 11.85
CA ALA A 32 -21.46 8.21 12.85
C ALA A 32 -22.31 8.00 14.12
N ALA A 33 -23.19 6.99 14.11
CA ALA A 33 -23.93 6.61 15.31
C ALA A 33 -24.11 5.09 15.52
N ASN A 34 -24.03 4.24 14.49
CA ASN A 34 -24.51 2.85 14.63
C ASN A 34 -23.43 1.75 14.73
N LEU A 35 -22.14 2.08 14.87
CA LEU A 35 -21.05 1.09 15.02
C LEU A 35 -20.37 1.11 16.41
N MET A 36 -20.92 1.84 17.38
CA MET A 36 -20.29 2.05 18.70
C MET A 36 -20.59 0.95 19.74
N THR A 37 -21.29 -0.13 19.41
CA THR A 37 -21.75 -1.09 20.41
C THR A 37 -21.16 -2.47 20.18
N GLU A 38 -19.85 -2.68 20.46
CA GLU A 38 -19.33 -4.03 20.82
C GLU A 38 -17.83 -4.14 21.20
N MET A 39 -17.12 -3.06 21.54
CA MET A 39 -15.65 -3.17 21.75
C MET A 39 -15.08 -2.81 23.12
N THR A 40 -15.89 -2.67 24.19
CA THR A 40 -15.31 -2.44 25.51
C THR A 40 -16.01 -3.22 26.61
N LYS A 41 -15.51 -4.43 26.87
CA LYS A 41 -15.35 -4.97 28.22
C LYS A 41 -14.29 -6.06 28.19
N ASN A 42 -13.06 -5.70 28.52
CA ASN A 42 -12.12 -6.66 29.08
C ASN A 42 -11.28 -5.97 30.16
N ASP A 43 -11.68 -6.20 31.41
CA ASP A 43 -10.93 -5.86 32.60
C ASP A 43 -9.65 -6.71 32.65
N SER A 44 -8.55 -6.14 32.18
CA SER A 44 -7.22 -6.60 32.58
C SER A 44 -6.36 -5.38 32.88
N ARG A 45 -5.80 -5.32 34.09
CA ARG A 45 -4.88 -4.26 34.51
C ARG A 45 -3.61 -4.32 33.64
N GLY A 46 -3.58 -3.50 32.59
CA GLY A 46 -2.48 -3.36 31.66
C GLY A 46 -2.79 -2.28 30.63
N ARG A 47 -1.76 -1.71 29.97
CA ARG A 47 -1.95 -0.80 28.84
C ARG A 47 -2.82 -1.54 27.80
N PRO A 48 -3.92 -0.94 27.30
CA PRO A 48 -4.77 -1.61 26.33
C PRO A 48 -3.92 -2.10 25.14
N PRO A 49 -4.18 -3.31 24.63
CA PRO A 49 -3.44 -3.85 23.51
C PRO A 49 -3.53 -2.87 22.33
N ASN A 50 -2.42 -2.67 21.63
CA ASN A 50 -2.38 -1.82 20.45
C ASN A 50 -3.45 -2.28 19.45
N GLY A 51 -4.12 -1.34 18.80
CA GLY A 51 -5.07 -1.65 17.74
C GLY A 51 -4.38 -2.38 16.58
N PRO A 52 -5.13 -3.11 15.74
CA PRO A 52 -4.55 -3.86 14.62
C PRO A 52 -3.74 -2.97 13.66
N LEU A 53 -4.15 -1.71 13.45
CA LEU A 53 -3.39 -0.75 12.65
C LEU A 53 -2.06 -0.32 13.32
N ASP A 54 -2.04 -0.15 14.64
CA ASP A 54 -0.83 0.18 15.39
C ASP A 54 0.16 -1.00 15.39
N ALA A 55 -0.35 -2.23 15.45
CA ALA A 55 0.47 -3.42 15.26
C ALA A 55 1.09 -3.46 13.87
N LEU A 56 0.31 -3.19 12.81
CA LEU A 56 0.79 -3.12 11.44
C LEU A 56 1.83 -2.00 11.26
N LYS A 57 1.60 -0.82 11.85
CA LYS A 57 2.52 0.32 11.92
C LYS A 57 3.86 -0.07 12.54
N ALA A 58 3.83 -0.70 13.71
CA ALA A 58 5.02 -1.15 14.43
C ALA A 58 5.83 -2.19 13.63
N LYS A 59 5.14 -3.20 13.08
CA LYS A 59 5.74 -4.23 12.21
C LYS A 59 6.37 -3.61 10.96
N THR A 60 5.68 -2.68 10.32
CA THR A 60 6.13 -1.98 9.10
C THR A 60 7.40 -1.20 9.36
N TRP A 61 7.43 -0.43 10.45
CA TRP A 61 8.63 0.29 10.87
C TRP A 61 9.79 -0.67 11.17
N PHE A 62 9.53 -1.76 11.90
CA PHE A 62 10.56 -2.75 12.22
C PHE A 62 11.22 -3.30 10.96
N TRP A 63 10.43 -3.79 10.01
CA TRP A 63 10.98 -4.42 8.81
C TRP A 63 11.67 -3.42 7.89
N LYS A 64 11.22 -2.15 7.84
CA LYS A 64 11.95 -1.09 7.14
C LYS A 64 13.33 -0.88 7.72
N VAL A 65 13.43 -0.68 9.03
CA VAL A 65 14.71 -0.45 9.70
C VAL A 65 15.61 -1.69 9.59
N ALA A 66 15.05 -2.88 9.85
CA ALA A 66 15.78 -4.13 9.80
C ALA A 66 16.36 -4.42 8.40
N SER A 67 15.58 -4.15 7.34
CA SER A 67 16.06 -4.31 5.95
C SER A 67 17.22 -3.39 5.60
N LYS A 68 17.23 -2.16 6.16
CA LYS A 68 18.26 -1.15 5.87
C LYS A 68 19.59 -1.43 6.56
N ILE A 69 19.56 -2.01 7.78
CA ILE A 69 20.77 -2.39 8.52
C ILE A 69 21.19 -3.85 8.31
N GLY A 70 20.50 -4.60 7.45
CA GLY A 70 20.84 -5.99 7.14
C GLY A 70 20.55 -7.00 8.25
N VAL A 71 19.53 -6.79 9.09
CA VAL A 71 19.12 -7.73 10.15
C VAL A 71 17.69 -8.25 9.94
N THR A 72 17.37 -9.38 10.56
CA THR A 72 16.03 -10.02 10.45
C THR A 72 15.38 -10.33 11.80
N THR A 73 16.10 -10.11 12.91
CA THR A 73 15.67 -10.47 14.26
C THR A 73 15.65 -9.25 15.18
N GLY A 74 14.78 -9.26 16.20
CA GLY A 74 14.80 -8.20 17.21
C GLY A 74 16.09 -8.19 18.00
N TYR A 75 16.71 -9.36 18.21
CA TYR A 75 18.06 -9.46 18.74
C TYR A 75 19.13 -8.72 17.90
N GLY A 76 19.07 -8.87 16.57
CA GLY A 76 19.96 -8.15 15.65
C GLY A 76 19.80 -6.63 15.77
N MET A 77 18.55 -6.15 15.83
CA MET A 77 18.25 -4.73 16.07
C MET A 77 18.77 -4.24 17.43
N GLU A 78 18.63 -5.04 18.49
CA GLU A 78 19.17 -4.70 19.83
C GLU A 78 20.68 -4.60 19.81
N LYS A 79 21.38 -5.53 19.16
CA LYS A 79 22.83 -5.47 19.00
C LYS A 79 23.29 -4.26 18.21
N TYR A 80 22.53 -3.87 17.18
CA TYR A 80 22.88 -2.74 16.34
C TYR A 80 22.70 -1.40 17.09
N PHE A 81 21.52 -1.16 17.66
CA PHE A 81 21.18 0.13 18.27
C PHE A 81 21.54 0.23 19.77
N SER A 82 21.77 -0.89 20.44
CA SER A 82 22.00 -0.93 21.88
C SER A 82 22.97 -2.05 22.29
N PRO A 83 24.19 -2.12 21.68
CA PRO A 83 25.13 -3.22 21.91
C PRO A 83 25.47 -3.42 23.38
N GLY A 84 25.64 -2.33 24.14
CA GLY A 84 25.95 -2.39 25.59
C GLY A 84 24.82 -2.88 26.49
N LYS A 85 23.59 -3.04 25.97
CA LYS A 85 22.43 -3.56 26.73
C LYS A 85 22.23 -5.07 26.53
N VAL A 86 23.08 -5.72 25.73
CA VAL A 86 23.03 -7.16 25.46
C VAL A 86 24.19 -7.82 26.21
N VAL A 87 23.93 -8.36 27.39
CA VAL A 87 24.96 -8.95 28.26
C VAL A 87 24.86 -10.47 28.24
N LYS A 88 25.97 -11.16 27.96
CA LYS A 88 26.05 -12.61 28.14
C LYS A 88 26.10 -12.92 29.63
N VAL A 89 25.19 -13.77 30.10
CA VAL A 89 25.14 -14.20 31.49
C VAL A 89 26.00 -15.45 31.65
N THR A 90 26.70 -15.56 32.78
CA THR A 90 27.47 -16.75 33.17
C THR A 90 26.50 -17.94 33.27
N GLY A 91 26.60 -18.90 32.34
CA GLY A 91 25.63 -19.99 32.19
C GLY A 91 24.99 -20.13 30.80
N GLY A 92 25.42 -19.33 29.81
CA GLY A 92 25.04 -19.50 28.40
C GLY A 92 23.81 -18.72 27.95
N GLY A 93 23.15 -17.99 28.86
CA GLY A 93 22.04 -17.09 28.55
C GLY A 93 22.49 -15.70 28.06
N THR A 94 21.57 -14.95 27.45
CA THR A 94 21.77 -13.52 27.14
C THR A 94 20.70 -12.69 27.84
N ASN A 95 21.11 -11.76 28.69
CA ASN A 95 20.22 -10.76 29.29
C ASN A 95 20.03 -9.60 28.30
N ARG A 96 18.79 -9.35 27.90
CA ARG A 96 18.41 -8.27 26.97
C ARG A 96 16.93 -7.90 27.16
N SER A 97 16.56 -6.70 26.72
CA SER A 97 15.21 -6.16 26.96
C SER A 97 14.09 -6.83 26.16
N GLY A 98 14.40 -7.45 25.01
CA GLY A 98 13.40 -7.99 24.08
C GLY A 98 12.54 -6.90 23.42
N LYS A 99 12.92 -5.62 23.53
CA LYS A 99 12.16 -4.46 23.06
C LYS A 99 11.83 -4.57 21.57
N TYR A 100 12.82 -4.90 20.76
CA TYR A 100 12.64 -4.99 19.31
C TYR A 100 11.90 -6.25 18.87
N ASP A 101 11.88 -7.32 19.67
CA ASP A 101 11.01 -8.47 19.37
C ASP A 101 9.54 -8.14 19.61
N LYS A 102 9.25 -7.34 20.66
CA LYS A 102 7.90 -6.83 20.90
C LYS A 102 7.44 -5.92 19.76
N ILE A 103 8.32 -5.04 19.26
CA ILE A 103 8.03 -4.19 18.09
C ILE A 103 7.83 -5.05 16.83
N LYS A 104 8.72 -6.03 16.58
CA LYS A 104 8.59 -6.97 15.45
C LYS A 104 7.26 -7.72 15.44
N LYS A 105 6.75 -8.07 16.61
CA LYS A 105 5.46 -8.76 16.78
C LYS A 105 4.24 -7.82 16.72
N GLY A 106 4.45 -6.51 16.63
CA GLY A 106 3.38 -5.50 16.68
C GLY A 106 2.81 -5.25 18.08
N LEU A 107 3.44 -5.80 19.13
CA LEU A 107 2.97 -5.65 20.51
C LEU A 107 3.23 -4.23 21.03
N HIS A 108 4.29 -3.57 20.55
CA HIS A 108 4.71 -2.24 20.99
C HIS A 108 5.01 -1.37 19.76
N VAL A 109 4.44 -0.17 19.70
CA VAL A 109 4.89 0.89 18.79
C VAL A 109 6.22 1.45 19.34
N PRO A 110 7.25 1.67 18.50
CA PRO A 110 8.50 2.29 18.98
C PRO A 110 8.21 3.66 19.61
N ASN A 111 8.84 3.94 20.76
CA ASN A 111 8.77 5.26 21.38
C ASN A 111 9.68 6.26 20.64
N ASP A 112 9.51 7.55 20.92
CA ASP A 112 10.24 8.64 20.24
C ASP A 112 11.75 8.45 20.34
N GLU A 113 12.29 8.07 21.50
CA GLU A 113 13.73 7.78 21.64
C GLU A 113 14.21 6.68 20.68
N THR A 114 13.42 5.63 20.46
CA THR A 114 13.76 4.56 19.50
C THR A 114 13.71 5.07 18.07
N ILE A 115 12.69 5.88 17.77
CA ILE A 115 12.49 6.45 16.45
C ILE A 115 13.64 7.39 16.13
N GLU A 116 13.99 8.31 17.02
CA GLU A 116 15.10 9.24 16.85
C GLU A 116 16.44 8.50 16.74
N LEU A 117 16.66 7.46 17.54
CA LEU A 117 17.87 6.65 17.45
C LEU A 117 18.01 5.97 16.08
N ALA A 118 16.93 5.39 15.55
CA ALA A 118 16.93 4.81 14.21
C ALA A 118 17.03 5.88 13.12
N ALA A 119 16.43 7.05 13.32
CA ALA A 119 16.40 8.15 12.35
C ALA A 119 17.77 8.79 12.11
N LYS A 120 18.70 8.68 13.07
CA LYS A 120 20.09 9.11 12.89
C LYS A 120 20.79 8.36 11.76
N GLU A 121 20.50 7.07 11.62
CA GLU A 121 21.09 6.20 10.59
C GLU A 121 20.17 6.06 9.37
N ILE A 122 18.85 6.05 9.59
CA ILE A 122 17.83 5.79 8.57
C ILE A 122 16.75 6.87 8.71
N PRO A 123 16.96 8.07 8.13
CA PRO A 123 16.02 9.19 8.25
C PRO A 123 14.59 8.85 7.79
N GLU A 124 14.44 7.95 6.82
CA GLU A 124 13.11 7.55 6.32
C GLU A 124 12.29 6.74 7.36
N SER A 125 12.93 6.17 8.38
CA SER A 125 12.23 5.43 9.44
C SER A 125 11.25 6.33 10.21
N LYS A 126 11.63 7.58 10.48
CA LYS A 126 10.77 8.59 11.11
C LYS A 126 9.65 9.06 10.18
N LYS A 127 9.92 9.19 8.88
CA LYS A 127 8.88 9.51 7.89
C LYS A 127 7.82 8.40 7.82
N LEU A 128 8.25 7.15 7.84
CA LEU A 128 7.36 5.99 7.78
C LEU A 128 6.45 5.86 9.01
N ILE A 129 6.99 6.03 10.23
CA ILE A 129 6.18 5.91 11.45
C ILE A 129 5.19 7.08 11.61
N ASN A 130 5.51 8.25 11.04
CA ASN A 130 4.66 9.43 11.07
C ASN A 130 3.82 9.59 9.79
N HIS A 131 3.79 8.55 8.95
CA HIS A 131 3.08 8.62 7.68
C HIS A 131 1.57 8.84 7.87
N PRO A 132 0.92 9.69 7.03
CA PRO A 132 -0.52 9.92 7.08
C PRO A 132 -1.40 8.67 7.06
N LEU A 133 -0.92 7.58 6.43
CA LEU A 133 -1.62 6.28 6.35
C LEU A 133 -2.18 5.83 7.70
N TRP A 134 -1.40 5.97 8.77
CA TRP A 134 -1.77 5.43 10.10
C TRP A 134 -2.93 6.16 10.76
N VAL A 135 -3.22 7.38 10.30
CA VAL A 135 -4.39 8.14 10.74
C VAL A 135 -5.53 7.96 9.75
N VAL A 136 -5.23 8.07 8.45
CA VAL A 136 -6.21 7.91 7.37
C VAL A 136 -6.87 6.55 7.49
N ALA A 137 -6.12 5.44 7.54
CA ALA A 137 -6.67 4.09 7.53
C ALA A 137 -7.40 3.67 8.83
N LYS A 138 -7.41 4.51 9.87
CA LYS A 138 -7.99 4.16 11.17
C LYS A 138 -9.52 4.10 11.07
N GLN A 139 -10.12 3.02 11.58
CA GLN A 139 -11.57 2.84 11.64
C GLN A 139 -12.08 2.83 13.09
N PRO A 140 -13.16 3.55 13.40
CA PRO A 140 -13.84 4.55 12.55
C PRO A 140 -13.01 5.85 12.39
N VAL A 141 -13.34 6.68 11.39
CA VAL A 141 -12.81 8.04 11.28
C VAL A 141 -13.27 8.83 12.50
N ALA A 142 -12.32 9.31 13.32
CA ALA A 142 -12.63 10.09 14.51
C ALA A 142 -13.05 11.53 14.16
N ASN A 143 -12.33 12.18 13.24
CA ASN A 143 -12.53 13.57 12.87
C ASN A 143 -12.24 13.77 11.36
N ALA A 144 -13.20 14.36 10.64
CA ALA A 144 -13.08 14.71 9.22
C ALA A 144 -11.98 15.76 8.96
N GLU A 145 -11.83 16.76 9.83
CA GLU A 145 -10.81 17.79 9.70
C GLU A 145 -9.40 17.19 9.83
N GLU A 146 -9.16 16.41 10.89
CA GLU A 146 -7.90 15.70 11.08
C GLU A 146 -7.61 14.79 9.88
N PHE A 147 -8.61 14.05 9.40
CA PHE A 147 -8.48 13.20 8.22
C PHE A 147 -7.98 13.96 6.98
N TYR A 148 -8.57 15.10 6.63
CA TYR A 148 -8.12 15.87 5.47
C TYR A 148 -6.77 16.55 5.68
N ILE A 149 -6.46 16.99 6.90
CA ILE A 149 -5.12 17.51 7.25
C ILE A 149 -4.05 16.44 6.96
N GLN A 150 -4.34 15.17 7.24
CA GLN A 150 -3.40 14.08 6.96
C GLN A 150 -3.25 13.84 5.46
N LEU A 151 -4.34 13.85 4.69
CA LEU A 151 -4.27 13.73 3.23
C LEU A 151 -3.52 14.90 2.57
N ARG A 152 -3.56 16.11 3.15
CA ARG A 152 -2.76 17.24 2.66
C ARG A 152 -1.25 17.07 2.84
N LYS A 153 -0.81 16.23 3.79
CA LYS A 153 0.62 15.95 4.06
C LYS A 153 1.26 14.96 3.09
N LEU A 154 0.47 14.34 2.20
CA LEU A 154 0.99 13.50 1.12
C LEU A 154 1.85 14.34 0.17
N ARG A 155 2.69 13.69 -0.64
CA ARG A 155 3.50 14.39 -1.65
C ARG A 155 2.65 15.30 -2.55
N PRO A 156 3.19 16.45 -2.99
CA PRO A 156 2.43 17.46 -3.73
C PRO A 156 1.69 16.90 -4.95
N GLU A 157 2.29 15.97 -5.69
CA GLU A 157 1.68 15.40 -6.89
C GLU A 157 0.38 14.64 -6.60
N ILE A 158 0.27 14.02 -5.42
CA ILE A 158 -0.94 13.32 -4.97
C ILE A 158 -1.90 14.31 -4.32
N SER A 159 -1.39 15.20 -3.45
CA SER A 159 -2.20 16.20 -2.75
C SER A 159 -2.94 17.13 -3.73
N ASN A 160 -2.28 17.59 -4.79
CA ASN A 160 -2.86 18.47 -5.81
C ASN A 160 -3.93 17.78 -6.67
N GLN A 161 -3.93 16.45 -6.74
CA GLN A 161 -5.00 15.68 -7.37
C GLN A 161 -6.23 15.54 -6.46
N LEU A 162 -6.05 15.63 -5.14
CA LEU A 162 -7.11 15.50 -4.15
C LEU A 162 -7.82 16.82 -3.84
N PHE A 163 -7.11 17.95 -3.92
CA PHE A 163 -7.61 19.24 -3.45
C PHE A 163 -7.47 20.37 -4.46
N LEU A 164 -8.40 21.33 -4.40
CA LEU A 164 -8.28 22.61 -5.11
C LEU A 164 -7.30 23.52 -4.35
N ASP A 165 -6.37 24.13 -5.08
CA ASP A 165 -5.13 24.72 -4.53
C ASP A 165 -5.27 26.18 -4.07
N HIS A 166 -6.38 26.55 -3.42
CA HIS A 166 -6.70 27.97 -3.20
C HIS A 166 -7.02 28.38 -1.76
N LEU A 167 -6.74 27.55 -0.77
CA LEU A 167 -7.16 27.86 0.58
C LEU A 167 -6.13 28.63 1.38
N LYS A 168 -6.62 29.68 2.05
CA LYS A 168 -5.85 30.43 3.03
C LYS A 168 -5.68 29.59 4.29
N GLN A 169 -4.64 29.91 5.05
CA GLN A 169 -4.34 29.28 6.32
C GLN A 169 -5.56 29.38 7.27
N GLY A 170 -6.11 28.24 7.68
CA GLY A 170 -7.29 28.17 8.56
C GLY A 170 -8.63 27.83 7.87
N GLU A 171 -8.67 27.71 6.54
CA GLU A 171 -9.88 27.29 5.83
C GLU A 171 -9.94 25.76 5.65
N MET A 172 -11.14 25.19 5.77
CA MET A 172 -11.37 23.76 5.56
C MET A 172 -11.03 23.35 4.12
N PRO A 173 -10.24 22.29 3.90
CA PRO A 173 -9.82 21.84 2.58
C PRO A 173 -11.00 21.65 1.61
N VAL A 174 -11.04 22.44 0.53
CA VAL A 174 -12.03 22.33 -0.53
C VAL A 174 -11.53 21.25 -1.46
N ARG A 175 -12.19 20.10 -1.39
CA ARG A 175 -11.91 18.94 -2.22
C ARG A 175 -12.49 19.13 -3.63
N PHE A 176 -11.88 18.51 -4.63
CA PHE A 176 -12.61 18.21 -5.86
C PHE A 176 -13.88 17.42 -5.50
N GLN A 177 -15.04 17.84 -6.01
CA GLN A 177 -16.31 17.18 -5.70
C GLN A 177 -16.21 15.68 -5.99
N ALA A 178 -16.66 14.86 -5.04
CA ALA A 178 -16.54 13.40 -5.05
C ALA A 178 -17.19 12.71 -6.28
N GLY A 179 -17.95 13.42 -7.12
CA GLY A 179 -18.56 12.89 -8.35
C GLY A 179 -17.64 12.80 -9.58
N ILE A 180 -16.36 13.16 -9.45
CA ILE A 180 -15.38 13.14 -10.55
C ILE A 180 -14.48 11.92 -10.32
N SER A 181 -14.65 10.83 -11.11
CA SER A 181 -13.84 9.59 -11.05
C SER A 181 -12.33 9.79 -11.24
N TYR A 182 -11.92 10.96 -11.72
CA TYR A 182 -10.59 11.21 -12.27
C TYR A 182 -9.43 11.09 -11.27
N PRO A 183 -9.54 11.52 -9.99
CA PRO A 183 -8.40 11.44 -9.09
C PRO A 183 -7.96 10.00 -8.82
N ILE A 184 -8.89 9.06 -8.63
CA ILE A 184 -8.49 7.70 -8.25
C ILE A 184 -7.82 6.94 -9.38
N ASP A 185 -8.26 7.14 -10.63
CA ASP A 185 -7.72 6.44 -11.78
C ASP A 185 -6.30 6.91 -12.13
N ASP A 186 -5.98 8.17 -11.84
CA ASP A 186 -4.64 8.71 -12.01
C ASP A 186 -3.73 8.37 -10.82
N ILE A 187 -4.23 8.53 -9.58
CA ILE A 187 -3.50 8.15 -8.36
C ILE A 187 -3.19 6.66 -8.36
N SER A 188 -4.11 5.79 -8.81
CA SER A 188 -3.90 4.34 -8.78
C SER A 188 -2.79 3.88 -9.71
N LYS A 189 -2.34 4.71 -10.66
CA LYS A 189 -1.20 4.41 -11.53
C LYS A 189 0.12 4.41 -10.76
N GLU A 190 0.15 5.08 -9.62
CA GLU A 190 1.27 5.10 -8.69
C GLU A 190 1.11 3.93 -7.70
N SER A 191 2.22 3.47 -7.11
CA SER A 191 2.19 2.33 -6.17
C SER A 191 3.09 2.52 -4.96
N ASP A 192 3.27 3.77 -4.57
CA ASP A 192 3.92 4.12 -3.33
C ASP A 192 2.93 4.31 -2.19
N LEU A 193 3.48 4.54 -1.00
CA LEU A 193 2.72 4.66 0.24
C LEU A 193 1.76 5.87 0.22
N ASP A 194 2.13 6.96 -0.46
CA ASP A 194 1.29 8.15 -0.59
C ASP A 194 0.07 7.88 -1.50
N ALA A 195 0.30 7.26 -2.66
CA ALA A 195 -0.78 6.87 -3.56
C ALA A 195 -1.74 5.87 -2.90
N PHE A 196 -1.19 4.88 -2.20
CA PHE A 196 -2.00 3.93 -1.43
C PHE A 196 -2.83 4.64 -0.35
N THR A 197 -2.21 5.56 0.40
CA THR A 197 -2.91 6.35 1.42
C THR A 197 -4.03 7.20 0.83
N ALA A 198 -3.79 7.82 -0.32
CA ALA A 198 -4.82 8.58 -1.03
C ALA A 198 -5.99 7.68 -1.45
N CYS A 199 -5.74 6.53 -2.08
CA CYS A 199 -6.78 5.58 -2.47
C CYS A 199 -7.61 5.09 -1.25
N VAL A 200 -6.94 4.76 -0.14
CA VAL A 200 -7.61 4.43 1.14
C VAL A 200 -8.47 5.59 1.62
N GLY A 201 -7.95 6.82 1.58
CA GLY A 201 -8.70 8.01 1.96
C GLY A 201 -9.94 8.24 1.08
N LEU A 202 -9.80 8.15 -0.25
CA LEU A 202 -10.93 8.26 -1.18
C LEU A 202 -12.02 7.22 -0.88
N LEU A 203 -11.62 5.97 -0.62
CA LEU A 203 -12.52 4.88 -0.25
C LEU A 203 -13.20 5.15 1.10
N GLN A 204 -12.44 5.56 2.12
CA GLN A 204 -12.94 5.87 3.45
C GLN A 204 -13.95 7.01 3.44
N GLU A 205 -13.67 8.04 2.65
CA GLU A 205 -14.57 9.16 2.46
C GLU A 205 -15.89 8.72 1.82
N SER A 206 -15.81 7.83 0.82
CA SER A 206 -16.99 7.26 0.17
C SER A 206 -17.87 6.44 1.13
N ILE A 207 -17.25 5.81 2.13
CA ILE A 207 -17.93 5.07 3.20
C ILE A 207 -18.55 6.04 4.20
N TYR A 208 -17.76 6.97 4.73
CA TYR A 208 -18.13 7.81 5.86
C TYR A 208 -19.17 8.89 5.51
N PHE A 209 -19.02 9.55 4.35
CA PHE A 209 -19.89 10.67 4.00
C PHE A 209 -21.15 10.25 3.23
N SER A 210 -21.31 8.96 2.90
CA SER A 210 -22.44 8.40 2.14
C SER A 210 -22.84 9.19 0.89
N SER A 211 -21.95 10.04 0.39
CA SER A 211 -22.18 11.00 -0.68
C SER A 211 -22.05 10.37 -2.06
N LEU A 212 -21.56 9.13 -2.11
CA LEU A 212 -21.24 8.42 -3.34
C LEU A 212 -22.10 7.20 -3.55
N THR A 213 -22.52 7.00 -4.80
CA THR A 213 -23.24 5.81 -5.22
C THR A 213 -22.40 4.55 -4.93
N ALA A 214 -23.06 3.42 -4.71
CA ALA A 214 -22.39 2.15 -4.49
C ALA A 214 -21.39 1.79 -5.61
N LEU A 215 -21.61 2.29 -6.84
CA LEU A 215 -20.72 2.13 -7.98
C LEU A 215 -19.35 2.79 -7.76
N TYR A 216 -19.32 4.04 -7.27
CA TYR A 216 -18.06 4.73 -6.98
C TYR A 216 -17.30 4.06 -5.84
N ARG A 217 -18.01 3.59 -4.80
CA ARG A 217 -17.38 2.82 -3.72
C ARG A 217 -16.71 1.56 -4.22
N HIS A 218 -17.38 0.83 -5.11
CA HIS A 218 -16.84 -0.37 -5.72
C HIS A 218 -15.61 -0.07 -6.59
N HIS A 219 -15.68 0.96 -7.44
CA HIS A 219 -14.53 1.40 -8.22
C HIS A 219 -13.35 1.78 -7.33
N PHE A 220 -13.61 2.54 -6.25
CA PHE A 220 -12.57 2.96 -5.33
C PHE A 220 -11.94 1.78 -4.60
N ALA A 221 -12.73 0.84 -4.11
CA ALA A 221 -12.23 -0.38 -3.49
C ALA A 221 -11.35 -1.19 -4.44
N LYS A 222 -11.77 -1.35 -5.70
CA LYS A 222 -10.99 -2.05 -6.72
C LYS A 222 -9.66 -1.36 -7.00
N GLN A 223 -9.65 -0.04 -7.20
CA GLN A 223 -8.39 0.70 -7.41
C GLN A 223 -7.47 0.61 -6.20
N THR A 224 -8.02 0.77 -4.99
CA THR A 224 -7.27 0.64 -3.73
C THR A 224 -6.68 -0.77 -3.58
N LEU A 225 -7.42 -1.82 -3.95
CA LEU A 225 -6.92 -3.19 -3.93
C LEU A 225 -5.74 -3.38 -4.89
N PHE A 226 -5.81 -2.88 -6.12
CA PHE A 226 -4.69 -3.00 -7.05
C PHE A 226 -3.45 -2.24 -6.58
N VAL A 227 -3.63 -1.03 -6.04
CA VAL A 227 -2.51 -0.28 -5.43
C VAL A 227 -1.95 -1.05 -4.24
N LEU A 228 -2.80 -1.64 -3.39
CA LEU A 228 -2.38 -2.48 -2.27
C LEU A 228 -1.52 -3.65 -2.76
N LEU A 229 -1.96 -4.40 -3.77
CA LEU A 229 -1.25 -5.57 -4.30
C LEU A 229 0.12 -5.20 -4.87
N ARG A 230 0.23 -4.08 -5.62
CA ARG A 230 1.53 -3.57 -6.08
C ARG A 230 2.41 -3.13 -4.91
N PHE A 231 1.86 -2.36 -3.98
CA PHE A 231 2.55 -1.83 -2.82
C PHE A 231 3.12 -2.93 -1.90
N ILE A 232 2.32 -3.94 -1.56
CA ILE A 232 2.77 -5.03 -0.69
C ILE A 232 3.78 -5.94 -1.37
N SER A 233 3.91 -5.89 -2.70
CA SER A 233 4.93 -6.70 -3.40
C SER A 233 6.34 -6.11 -3.26
N GLN A 234 6.43 -4.84 -2.85
CA GLN A 234 7.68 -4.11 -2.70
C GLN A 234 8.41 -4.43 -1.38
N PRO A 235 9.75 -4.40 -1.34
CA PRO A 235 10.50 -4.39 -0.09
C PRO A 235 10.26 -3.13 0.74
N PRO A 236 10.10 -3.23 2.08
CA PRO A 236 10.07 -4.44 2.91
C PRO A 236 8.64 -5.03 3.09
N PHE A 237 7.63 -4.47 2.41
CA PHE A 237 6.21 -4.69 2.67
C PHE A 237 5.74 -6.12 2.37
N TYR A 238 6.40 -6.84 1.46
CA TYR A 238 6.04 -8.23 1.15
C TYR A 238 6.12 -9.16 2.35
N ARG A 239 6.96 -8.83 3.35
CA ARG A 239 7.04 -9.57 4.63
C ARG A 239 5.80 -9.42 5.49
N LEU A 240 4.97 -8.43 5.19
CA LEU A 240 3.73 -8.08 5.88
C LEU A 240 2.53 -8.14 4.93
N ALA A 241 2.67 -8.72 3.74
CA ALA A 241 1.62 -8.71 2.72
C ALA A 241 0.29 -9.25 3.26
N GLN A 242 0.32 -10.36 4.00
CA GLN A 242 -0.86 -10.93 4.64
C GLN A 242 -1.43 -9.99 5.71
N ASP A 243 -0.59 -9.46 6.61
CA ASP A 243 -1.04 -8.54 7.67
C ASP A 243 -1.73 -7.28 7.08
N TYR A 244 -1.18 -6.73 5.99
CA TYR A 244 -1.79 -5.63 5.24
C TYR A 244 -3.12 -6.05 4.61
N PHE A 245 -3.11 -7.15 3.85
CA PHE A 245 -4.30 -7.63 3.15
C PHE A 245 -5.43 -7.92 4.12
N ASP A 246 -5.19 -8.62 5.22
CA ASP A 246 -6.20 -8.95 6.23
C ASP A 246 -6.82 -7.69 6.85
N TYR A 247 -5.98 -6.70 7.17
CA TYR A 247 -6.45 -5.43 7.71
C TYR A 247 -7.38 -4.72 6.71
N PHE A 248 -6.91 -4.47 5.49
CA PHE A 248 -7.69 -3.74 4.49
C PHE A 248 -8.91 -4.53 4.02
N ARG A 249 -8.80 -5.85 3.92
CA ARG A 249 -9.91 -6.76 3.66
C ARG A 249 -11.03 -6.59 4.68
N LYS A 250 -10.73 -6.75 5.96
CA LYS A 250 -11.72 -6.66 7.03
C LYS A 250 -12.36 -5.27 7.12
N TYR A 251 -11.55 -4.21 7.07
CA TYR A 251 -11.98 -2.86 7.44
C TYR A 251 -12.45 -1.99 6.28
N PHE A 252 -12.09 -2.32 5.02
CA PHE A 252 -12.40 -1.49 3.86
C PHE A 252 -13.15 -2.23 2.78
N PHE A 253 -12.89 -3.52 2.61
CA PHE A 253 -13.41 -4.29 1.50
C PHE A 253 -14.66 -5.09 1.88
N GLU A 254 -14.59 -5.93 2.90
CA GLU A 254 -15.72 -6.79 3.30
C GLU A 254 -16.86 -6.00 3.95
N ALA A 255 -16.52 -5.02 4.79
CA ALA A 255 -17.51 -4.24 5.52
C ALA A 255 -18.43 -3.39 4.63
N HIS A 256 -18.07 -3.17 3.36
CA HIS A 256 -18.68 -2.13 2.52
C HIS A 256 -19.02 -2.55 1.09
N LEU A 257 -18.77 -3.81 0.72
CA LEU A 257 -18.98 -4.31 -0.64
C LEU A 257 -19.94 -5.50 -0.65
N LYS A 258 -20.46 -5.81 -1.85
CA LYS A 258 -21.40 -6.93 -2.05
C LYS A 258 -20.70 -8.28 -1.85
N GLU A 259 -21.48 -9.29 -1.48
CA GLU A 259 -21.02 -10.66 -1.22
C GLU A 259 -20.18 -11.27 -2.35
N GLU A 260 -20.57 -11.05 -3.61
CA GLU A 260 -19.80 -11.48 -4.80
C GLU A 260 -18.36 -10.95 -4.83
N TRP A 261 -18.12 -9.77 -4.23
CA TRP A 261 -16.78 -9.19 -4.16
C TRP A 261 -15.96 -9.84 -3.05
N VAL A 262 -16.59 -10.17 -1.93
CA VAL A 262 -15.95 -10.89 -0.82
C VAL A 262 -15.46 -12.26 -1.30
N GLN A 263 -16.30 -13.00 -2.03
CA GLN A 263 -15.92 -14.27 -2.63
C GLN A 263 -14.69 -14.14 -3.56
N LYS A 264 -14.56 -13.02 -4.29
CA LYS A 264 -13.38 -12.76 -5.13
C LYS A 264 -12.12 -12.46 -4.31
N LEU A 265 -12.25 -11.86 -3.13
CA LEU A 265 -11.11 -11.64 -2.23
C LEU A 265 -10.57 -12.96 -1.67
N ASP A 266 -11.44 -13.94 -1.44
CA ASP A 266 -11.02 -15.30 -1.01
C ASP A 266 -10.17 -16.02 -2.05
N LEU A 267 -10.35 -15.68 -3.32
CA LEU A 267 -9.57 -16.27 -4.40
C LEU A 267 -8.19 -15.59 -4.59
N ILE A 268 -7.90 -14.50 -3.85
CA ILE A 268 -6.61 -13.81 -3.96
C ILE A 268 -5.51 -14.61 -3.25
N HIS A 269 -4.63 -15.22 -4.05
CA HIS A 269 -3.41 -15.85 -3.55
C HIS A 269 -2.24 -14.85 -3.54
N LEU A 270 -2.01 -14.20 -2.39
CA LEU A 270 -0.99 -13.16 -2.24
C LEU A 270 0.42 -13.56 -2.70
N PRO A 271 0.94 -14.78 -2.40
CA PRO A 271 2.27 -15.17 -2.87
C PRO A 271 2.41 -15.13 -4.40
N SER A 272 1.35 -15.45 -5.14
CA SER A 272 1.37 -15.37 -6.61
C SER A 272 1.45 -13.93 -7.10
N TYR A 273 0.70 -13.01 -6.50
CA TYR A 273 0.78 -11.58 -6.86
C TYR A 273 2.14 -10.99 -6.52
N ILE A 274 2.71 -11.33 -5.36
CA ILE A 274 4.05 -10.88 -4.96
C ILE A 274 5.09 -11.37 -5.97
N THR A 275 5.06 -12.67 -6.31
CA THR A 275 5.97 -13.28 -7.29
C THR A 275 5.81 -12.62 -8.66
N TYR A 276 4.57 -12.40 -9.09
CA TYR A 276 4.24 -11.74 -10.35
C TYR A 276 4.87 -10.34 -10.45
N TYR A 277 4.62 -9.47 -9.47
CA TYR A 277 5.16 -8.10 -9.50
C TYR A 277 6.68 -8.07 -9.36
N GLN A 278 7.26 -8.87 -8.47
CA GLN A 278 8.72 -8.94 -8.31
C GLN A 278 9.41 -9.43 -9.58
N THR A 279 8.82 -10.42 -10.26
CA THR A 279 9.34 -10.92 -11.53
C THR A 279 9.26 -9.84 -12.62
N ILE A 280 8.18 -9.05 -12.66
CA ILE A 280 8.09 -7.90 -13.57
C ILE A 280 9.21 -6.89 -13.31
N GLU A 281 9.49 -6.57 -12.03
CA GLU A 281 10.58 -5.65 -11.69
C GLU A 281 11.93 -6.20 -12.14
N MET A 282 12.22 -7.46 -11.83
CA MET A 282 13.44 -8.12 -12.27
C MET A 282 13.57 -8.12 -13.79
N LEU A 283 12.50 -8.38 -14.54
CA LEU A 283 12.52 -8.29 -16.00
C LEU A 283 12.81 -6.87 -16.49
N ILE A 284 12.28 -5.85 -15.83
CA ILE A 284 12.56 -4.46 -16.22
C ILE A 284 14.04 -4.12 -15.97
N GLU A 285 14.62 -4.61 -14.87
CA GLU A 285 16.01 -4.41 -14.48
C GLU A 285 16.98 -5.20 -15.37
N ASP A 286 16.78 -6.52 -15.50
CA ASP A 286 17.65 -7.44 -16.24
C ASP A 286 17.75 -7.07 -17.72
N TYR A 287 16.64 -6.61 -18.32
CA TYR A 287 16.62 -6.15 -19.71
C TYR A 287 16.98 -4.67 -19.87
N GLN A 288 17.35 -3.99 -18.78
CA GLN A 288 17.73 -2.57 -18.75
C GLN A 288 16.73 -1.71 -19.55
N ILE A 289 15.44 -1.95 -19.32
CA ILE A 289 14.38 -1.30 -20.10
C ILE A 289 14.39 0.21 -19.85
N LEU A 290 14.61 0.60 -18.59
CA LEU A 290 14.74 1.98 -18.11
C LEU A 290 16.22 2.35 -17.98
N ARG A 291 16.68 3.31 -18.77
CA ARG A 291 18.12 3.64 -18.86
C ARG A 291 18.59 4.63 -17.79
N HIS A 292 17.67 5.39 -17.21
CA HIS A 292 17.95 6.53 -16.34
C HIS A 292 17.50 6.30 -14.90
N HIS A 293 17.07 5.08 -14.58
CA HIS A 293 16.60 4.69 -13.27
C HIS A 293 17.49 3.58 -12.71
N LEU A 294 18.03 3.82 -11.51
CA LEU A 294 18.78 2.80 -10.76
C LEU A 294 17.87 1.70 -10.19
N PHE A 295 16.60 2.04 -9.96
CA PHE A 295 15.57 1.14 -9.43
C PHE A 295 14.27 1.37 -10.19
N VAL A 296 13.49 0.32 -10.41
CA VAL A 296 12.20 0.40 -11.11
C VAL A 296 11.25 1.33 -10.35
N PRO A 297 10.75 2.42 -10.98
CA PRO A 297 9.73 3.25 -10.36
C PRO A 297 8.43 2.48 -10.18
N SER A 298 7.76 2.67 -9.04
CA SER A 298 6.52 1.96 -8.69
C SER A 298 5.39 2.11 -9.73
N THR A 299 5.38 3.22 -10.47
CA THR A 299 4.47 3.48 -11.61
C THR A 299 4.66 2.55 -12.80
N CYS A 300 5.82 1.93 -12.95
CA CYS A 300 6.10 1.00 -14.03
C CYS A 300 5.30 -0.29 -13.88
N LEU A 301 4.98 -0.71 -12.65
CA LEU A 301 4.15 -1.89 -12.39
C LEU A 301 2.74 -1.75 -12.97
N TYR A 302 2.11 -0.60 -12.77
CA TYR A 302 0.81 -0.30 -13.38
C TYR A 302 0.87 -0.35 -14.92
N LEU A 303 1.96 0.14 -15.52
CA LEU A 303 2.13 0.07 -16.97
C LEU A 303 2.38 -1.36 -17.43
N ALA A 304 3.11 -2.15 -16.65
CA ALA A 304 3.42 -3.54 -16.93
C ALA A 304 2.17 -4.42 -16.95
N GLU A 305 1.24 -4.23 -16.02
CA GLU A 305 -0.03 -4.97 -15.98
C GLU A 305 -0.84 -4.87 -17.27
N LYS A 306 -0.68 -3.80 -18.04
CA LYS A 306 -1.37 -3.62 -19.33
C LYS A 306 -0.86 -4.55 -20.43
N TYR A 307 0.37 -5.05 -20.30
CA TYR A 307 1.03 -5.85 -21.33
C TYR A 307 1.38 -7.25 -20.84
N ILE A 308 1.71 -7.41 -19.56
CA ILE A 308 2.03 -8.70 -18.97
C ILE A 308 0.77 -9.26 -18.33
N THR A 309 -0.15 -9.75 -19.15
CA THR A 309 -1.32 -10.49 -18.64
C THR A 309 -0.85 -11.77 -17.93
N PRO A 310 -1.71 -12.42 -17.12
CA PRO A 310 -1.36 -13.72 -16.52
C PRO A 310 -0.90 -14.77 -17.55
N GLU A 311 -1.54 -14.84 -18.72
CA GLU A 311 -1.14 -15.73 -19.82
C GLU A 311 0.26 -15.39 -20.37
N VAL A 312 0.55 -14.11 -20.55
CA VAL A 312 1.88 -13.65 -20.98
C VAL A 312 2.91 -13.97 -19.90
N PHE A 313 2.54 -13.82 -18.64
CA PHE A 313 3.39 -14.14 -17.50
C PHE A 313 3.73 -15.63 -17.44
N GLU A 314 2.75 -16.53 -17.58
CA GLU A 314 2.96 -17.98 -17.67
C GLU A 314 3.92 -18.34 -18.82
N ASN A 315 3.75 -17.70 -19.98
CA ASN A 315 4.65 -17.90 -21.12
C ASN A 315 6.07 -17.43 -20.79
N ILE A 316 6.23 -16.31 -20.10
CA ILE A 316 7.53 -15.82 -19.65
C ILE A 316 8.16 -16.78 -18.64
N GLU A 317 7.42 -17.22 -17.62
CA GLU A 317 7.90 -18.20 -16.63
C GLU A 317 8.35 -19.50 -17.29
N LYS A 318 7.57 -20.01 -18.24
CA LYS A 318 7.94 -21.19 -19.03
C LYS A 318 9.25 -20.99 -19.79
N LEU A 319 9.42 -19.85 -20.46
CA LEU A 319 10.67 -19.54 -21.17
C LEU A 319 11.88 -19.41 -20.23
N LEU A 320 11.68 -18.85 -19.04
CA LEU A 320 12.72 -18.77 -18.00
C LEU A 320 13.12 -20.17 -17.51
N LEU A 321 12.14 -21.03 -17.21
CA LEU A 321 12.36 -22.41 -16.76
C LEU A 321 13.03 -23.29 -17.83
N GLU A 322 12.72 -23.05 -19.11
CA GLU A 322 13.37 -23.73 -20.24
C GLU A 322 14.77 -23.19 -20.56
N GLY A 323 15.26 -22.18 -19.83
CA GLY A 323 16.56 -21.57 -20.08
C GLY A 323 16.62 -20.78 -21.39
N LYS A 324 15.49 -20.23 -21.84
CA LYS A 324 15.32 -19.49 -23.09
C LYS A 324 14.98 -18.00 -22.86
N PRO A 325 15.73 -17.25 -22.04
CA PRO A 325 15.39 -15.86 -21.74
C PRO A 325 15.37 -14.98 -23.00
N THR A 326 16.23 -15.24 -23.98
CA THR A 326 16.28 -14.47 -25.25
C THR A 326 14.96 -14.50 -26.03
N GLU A 327 14.16 -15.55 -25.88
CA GLU A 327 12.85 -15.66 -26.54
C GLU A 327 11.81 -14.70 -25.96
N ILE A 328 11.97 -14.26 -24.71
CA ILE A 328 11.08 -13.26 -24.07
C ILE A 328 11.05 -11.98 -24.90
N THR A 329 12.21 -11.56 -25.43
CA THR A 329 12.32 -10.35 -26.26
C THR A 329 11.56 -10.44 -27.59
N LYS A 330 11.20 -11.65 -28.02
CA LYS A 330 10.44 -11.88 -29.26
C LYS A 330 8.93 -11.78 -29.03
N LEU A 331 8.46 -11.98 -27.80
CA LEU A 331 7.05 -11.84 -27.43
C LEU A 331 6.54 -10.44 -27.82
N LYS A 332 5.36 -10.39 -28.46
CA LYS A 332 4.77 -9.14 -28.96
C LYS A 332 4.46 -8.20 -27.80
N GLU A 333 3.94 -8.76 -26.72
CA GLU A 333 3.50 -8.09 -25.50
C GLU A 333 4.70 -7.50 -24.76
N PHE A 334 5.79 -8.27 -24.62
CA PHE A 334 7.03 -7.77 -24.03
C PHE A 334 7.64 -6.63 -24.86
N ARG A 335 7.65 -6.73 -26.19
CA ARG A 335 8.09 -5.61 -27.06
C ARG A 335 7.21 -4.37 -26.90
N ASN A 336 5.91 -4.55 -26.71
CA ASN A 336 4.99 -3.44 -26.45
C ASN A 336 5.26 -2.79 -25.08
N LEU A 337 5.51 -3.59 -24.05
CA LEU A 337 5.93 -3.13 -22.73
C LEU A 337 7.20 -2.27 -22.83
N VAL A 338 8.26 -2.78 -23.46
CA VAL A 338 9.53 -2.06 -23.63
C VAL A 338 9.31 -0.70 -24.29
N ARG A 339 8.53 -0.65 -25.38
CA ARG A 339 8.23 0.62 -26.06
C ARG A 339 7.42 1.57 -25.17
N CYS A 340 6.48 1.05 -24.38
CA CYS A 340 5.66 1.85 -23.49
C CYS A 340 6.51 2.47 -22.36
N LEU A 341 7.32 1.66 -21.68
CA LEU A 341 8.17 2.11 -20.57
C LEU A 341 9.23 3.12 -21.03
N ARG A 342 9.85 2.93 -22.20
CA ARG A 342 10.80 3.91 -22.74
C ARG A 342 10.16 5.27 -23.03
N ARG A 343 8.99 5.27 -23.67
CA ARG A 343 8.23 6.52 -23.91
C ARG A 343 7.79 7.18 -22.61
N TRP A 344 7.47 6.39 -21.60
CA TRP A 344 7.15 6.91 -20.28
C TRP A 344 8.37 7.55 -19.62
N GLU A 345 9.53 6.88 -19.63
CA GLU A 345 10.80 7.40 -19.08
C GLU A 345 11.17 8.74 -19.74
N GLU A 346 11.11 8.82 -21.07
CA GLU A 346 11.36 10.06 -21.82
C GLU A 346 10.46 11.22 -21.38
N LYS A 347 9.18 10.94 -21.10
CA LYS A 347 8.23 11.96 -20.61
C LYS A 347 8.60 12.41 -19.20
N GLN A 348 9.00 11.50 -18.31
CA GLN A 348 9.41 11.86 -16.95
C GLN A 348 10.68 12.72 -16.94
N LEU A 349 11.66 12.40 -17.80
CA LEU A 349 12.87 13.19 -17.94
C LEU A 349 12.60 14.60 -18.44
N LYS A 350 11.64 14.78 -19.36
CA LYS A 350 11.22 16.10 -19.81
C LYS A 350 10.59 16.93 -18.69
N LYS A 351 9.76 16.32 -17.84
CA LYS A 351 9.15 17.01 -16.69
C LYS A 351 10.17 17.51 -15.67
N ARG A 352 11.30 16.81 -15.49
CA ARG A 352 12.36 17.20 -14.54
C ARG A 352 13.28 18.33 -15.02
N ARG A 353 13.24 18.67 -16.31
CA ARG A 353 14.06 19.75 -16.90
C ARG A 353 13.41 21.13 -16.80
N HIS A 354 12.13 21.16 -16.44
CA HIS A 354 11.35 22.37 -16.17
C HIS A 354 11.14 22.48 -14.67
#